data_AF-A0A7C4XEW2-F1
#
_entry.id   AF-A0A7C4XEW2-F1
#
_cell.length_a   1.000
_cell.length_b   1.000
_cell.length_c   1.000
_cell.angle_alpha   90.00
_cell.angle_beta   90.00
_cell.angle_gamma   90.00
#
_symmetry.space_group_name_H-M   'P 1'
#
loop_
_entity.id
_entity.type
_entity.pdbx_description
1 polymer ?
#
loop_
_entity_poly.entity_id
_entity_poly.type
_entity_poly.pdbx_seq_one_letter_code
_entity_poly.pdbx_strand_id
1 'polypeptide(L)'
;MRARCRAVGLRLGTLEPGPLNSIADVGEVRVGHVTLNWGEGRLIPGNGPVRTGVTVVVPHRGNVWRDRPKAMWDTINGCGELTSALEMREFGVIETPIGLTNTMCVGNVAMGLIEAALEANPDAAI
;
A
#
# COMPACT_ATOMS: atom_id res chain seq x y z
N MET A 1 -8.66 -14.05 -16.76
CA MET A 1 -8.53 -12.68 -16.23
C MET A 1 -9.93 -12.10 -16.10
N ARG A 2 -10.29 -11.45 -14.98
CA ARG A 2 -11.62 -10.80 -14.85
C ARG A 2 -11.68 -9.58 -15.80
N ALA A 3 -12.84 -9.35 -16.41
CA ALA A 3 -13.05 -8.20 -17.28
C ALA A 3 -12.95 -6.89 -16.47
N ARG A 4 -12.28 -5.88 -17.04
CA ARG A 4 -12.26 -4.50 -16.53
C ARG A 4 -13.33 -3.66 -17.23
N CYS A 5 -13.69 -2.49 -16.70
CA CYS A 5 -14.77 -1.63 -17.23
C CYS A 5 -14.74 -1.45 -18.76
N ARG A 6 -13.56 -1.12 -19.32
CA ARG A 6 -13.43 -0.90 -20.78
C ARG A 6 -13.63 -2.16 -21.62
N ALA A 7 -13.32 -3.35 -21.07
CA ALA A 7 -13.56 -4.62 -21.76
C ALA A 7 -15.05 -4.96 -21.89
N VAL A 8 -15.92 -4.31 -21.11
CA VAL A 8 -17.38 -4.44 -21.19
C VAL A 8 -18.05 -3.18 -21.78
N GLY A 9 -17.28 -2.32 -22.47
CA GLY A 9 -17.80 -1.13 -23.15
C GLY A 9 -18.01 0.10 -22.26
N LEU A 10 -17.69 0.03 -20.96
CA LEU A 10 -17.83 1.17 -20.05
C LEU A 10 -16.59 2.07 -20.10
N ARG A 11 -16.77 3.30 -20.60
CA ARG A 11 -15.74 4.35 -20.62
C ARG A 11 -16.04 5.39 -19.52
N LEU A 12 -15.06 5.61 -18.65
CA LEU A 12 -15.12 6.60 -17.57
C LEU A 12 -14.11 7.71 -17.86
N GLY A 13 -14.55 8.97 -17.81
CA GLY A 13 -13.73 10.13 -18.15
C GLY A 13 -13.48 10.29 -19.66
N THR A 14 -12.67 11.29 -20.02
CA THR A 14 -12.37 11.66 -21.42
C THR A 14 -10.95 11.31 -21.86
N LEU A 15 -10.06 10.96 -20.93
CA LEU A 15 -8.66 10.64 -21.22
C LEU A 15 -8.48 9.14 -21.52
N GLU A 16 -7.49 8.83 -22.37
CA GLU A 16 -7.04 7.46 -22.56
C GLU A 16 -6.09 7.04 -21.43
N PRO A 17 -6.20 5.80 -20.92
CA PRO A 17 -5.34 5.31 -19.85
C PRO A 17 -3.95 4.97 -20.39
N GLY A 18 -3.00 4.78 -19.48
CA GLY A 18 -1.72 4.14 -19.82
C GLY A 18 -1.90 2.70 -20.32
N PRO A 19 -0.84 2.10 -20.88
CA PRO A 19 -0.89 0.76 -21.50
C PRO A 19 -1.41 -0.34 -20.58
N LEU A 20 -1.07 -0.30 -19.29
CA LEU A 20 -1.54 -1.27 -18.29
C LEU A 20 -2.88 -0.89 -17.67
N ASN A 21 -3.34 0.36 -17.88
CA ASN A 21 -4.48 0.98 -17.23
C ASN A 21 -4.43 0.72 -15.71
N SER A 22 -3.30 1.07 -15.09
CA SER A 22 -3.02 0.84 -13.67
C SER A 22 -2.00 1.85 -13.12
N ILE A 23 -1.86 1.93 -11.79
CA ILE A 23 -0.85 2.81 -11.16
C ILE A 23 0.58 2.47 -11.58
N ALA A 24 0.85 1.24 -12.02
CA ALA A 24 2.16 0.83 -12.52
C ALA A 24 2.54 1.45 -13.88
N ASP A 25 1.63 2.19 -14.53
CA ASP A 25 1.97 3.02 -15.69
C ASP A 25 2.77 4.29 -15.28
N VAL A 26 2.85 4.60 -13.97
CA VAL A 26 3.59 5.76 -13.46
C VAL A 26 5.05 5.38 -13.19
N GLY A 27 5.94 5.80 -14.09
CA GLY A 27 7.40 5.74 -13.89
C GLY A 27 7.89 4.36 -13.42
N GLU A 28 8.44 4.32 -12.21
CA GLU A 28 9.02 3.12 -11.61
C GLU A 28 8.13 2.45 -10.54
N VAL A 29 6.88 2.88 -10.40
CA VAL A 29 5.96 2.40 -9.37
C VAL A 29 5.72 0.88 -9.53
N ARG A 30 5.79 0.15 -8.42
CA ARG A 30 5.45 -1.28 -8.36
C ARG A 30 4.43 -1.55 -7.28
N VAL A 31 3.66 -2.62 -7.48
CA VAL A 31 2.65 -3.08 -6.53
C VAL A 31 2.87 -4.57 -6.26
N GLY A 32 2.91 -4.94 -4.97
CA GLY A 32 2.97 -6.32 -4.50
C GLY A 32 1.75 -6.66 -3.64
N HIS A 33 1.33 -7.93 -3.65
CA HIS A 33 0.21 -8.41 -2.87
C HIS A 33 0.55 -9.72 -2.16
N VAL A 34 0.09 -9.85 -0.93
CA VAL A 34 -0.01 -11.12 -0.20
C VAL A 34 -1.48 -11.32 0.15
N THR A 35 -2.06 -12.41 -0.32
CA THR A 35 -3.47 -12.77 -0.06
C THR A 35 -3.52 -13.98 0.85
N LEU A 36 -4.11 -13.82 2.03
CA LEU A 36 -4.34 -14.89 2.98
C LEU A 36 -5.81 -15.31 2.93
N ASN A 37 -6.04 -16.53 2.43
CA ASN A 37 -7.37 -17.08 2.23
C ASN A 37 -7.39 -18.57 2.61
N TRP A 38 -7.81 -18.88 3.83
CA TRP A 38 -7.88 -20.25 4.33
C TRP A 38 -8.92 -20.44 5.45
N GLY A 39 -9.31 -21.69 5.70
CA GLY A 39 -10.40 -22.03 6.62
C GLY A 39 -11.78 -21.75 6.03
N GLU A 40 -12.80 -22.42 6.55
CA GLU A 40 -14.19 -22.36 6.08
C GLU A 40 -15.17 -22.49 7.26
N GLY A 41 -16.47 -22.28 6.99
CA GLY A 41 -17.53 -22.42 7.99
C GLY A 41 -17.69 -21.19 8.89
N ARG A 42 -18.19 -21.42 10.11
CA ARG A 42 -18.52 -20.36 11.07
C ARG A 42 -17.25 -19.67 11.57
N LEU A 43 -17.32 -18.35 11.76
CA LEU A 43 -16.28 -17.56 12.39
C LEU A 43 -15.96 -18.07 13.80
N ILE A 44 -14.68 -18.36 14.02
CA ILE A 44 -14.07 -18.59 15.32
C ILE A 44 -13.03 -17.46 15.52
N PRO A 45 -13.29 -16.48 16.41
CA PRO A 45 -12.36 -15.38 16.66
C PRO A 45 -10.94 -15.89 16.96
N GLY A 46 -9.94 -15.24 16.34
CA GLY A 46 -8.53 -15.63 16.44
C GLY A 46 -8.11 -16.83 15.58
N ASN A 47 -9.04 -17.54 14.94
CA ASN A 47 -8.72 -18.74 14.15
C ASN A 47 -9.15 -18.65 12.68
N GLY A 48 -10.29 -18.04 12.38
CA GLY A 48 -10.75 -17.87 11.00
C GLY A 48 -12.24 -18.12 10.80
N PRO A 49 -12.73 -18.23 9.56
CA PRO A 49 -11.94 -18.27 8.33
C PRO A 49 -11.13 -16.99 8.08
N VAL A 50 -9.91 -17.13 7.57
CA VAL A 50 -9.01 -16.00 7.29
C VAL A 50 -9.24 -15.51 5.87
N ARG A 51 -9.58 -14.22 5.74
CA ARG A 51 -9.79 -13.53 4.46
C ARG A 51 -9.18 -12.13 4.56
N THR A 52 -7.86 -12.06 4.50
CA THR A 52 -7.12 -10.81 4.68
C THR A 52 -5.90 -10.78 3.77
N GLY A 53 -5.08 -9.74 3.86
CA GLY A 53 -3.85 -9.63 3.09
C GLY A 53 -3.17 -8.30 3.30
N VAL A 54 -2.09 -8.12 2.57
CA VAL A 54 -1.33 -6.88 2.51
C VAL A 54 -1.11 -6.52 1.05
N THR A 55 -1.26 -5.25 0.72
CA THR A 55 -0.81 -4.67 -0.54
C THR A 55 0.27 -3.65 -0.24
N VAL A 56 1.38 -3.70 -0.98
CA VAL A 56 2.47 -2.72 -0.84
C VAL A 56 2.65 -2.00 -2.17
N VAL A 57 2.69 -0.68 -2.12
CA VAL A 57 3.02 0.19 -3.26
C VAL A 57 4.42 0.75 -3.04
N VAL A 58 5.35 0.40 -3.93
CA VAL A 58 6.72 0.90 -3.91
C VAL A 58 6.83 2.03 -4.93
N PRO A 59 7.22 3.26 -4.51
CA PRO A 59 7.16 4.44 -5.37
C PRO A 59 8.20 4.45 -6.50
N HIS A 60 9.36 3.81 -6.31
CA HIS A 60 10.43 3.68 -7.30
C HIS A 60 11.33 2.47 -7.02
N ARG A 61 12.32 2.20 -7.88
CA ARG A 61 13.22 1.03 -7.72
C ARG A 61 14.33 1.23 -6.68
N GLY A 62 14.66 2.48 -6.38
CA GLY A 62 15.69 2.86 -5.41
C GLY A 62 15.27 2.67 -3.94
N ASN A 63 16.14 3.12 -3.03
CA ASN A 63 15.92 3.08 -1.60
C ASN A 63 15.05 4.26 -1.15
N VAL A 64 13.81 3.97 -0.74
CA VAL A 64 12.79 5.01 -0.40
C VAL A 64 13.23 5.88 0.77
N TRP A 65 13.97 5.35 1.72
CA TRP A 65 14.47 6.11 2.87
C TRP A 65 15.55 7.13 2.47
N ARG A 66 16.39 6.79 1.48
CA ARG A 66 17.46 7.68 1.00
C ARG A 66 16.97 8.67 -0.05
N ASP A 67 16.07 8.24 -0.93
CA ASP A 67 15.46 9.05 -1.98
C ASP A 67 13.97 9.21 -1.69
N ARG A 68 13.64 10.12 -0.77
CA ARG A 68 12.30 10.25 -0.19
C ARG A 68 11.33 10.90 -1.18
N PRO A 69 10.30 10.19 -1.67
CA PRO A 69 9.32 10.76 -2.58
C PRO A 69 8.46 11.80 -1.87
N LYS A 70 8.14 12.87 -2.59
CA LYS A 70 7.16 13.85 -2.12
C LYS A 70 5.79 13.20 -2.00
N ALA A 71 5.11 13.49 -0.91
CA ALA A 71 3.83 12.87 -0.60
C ALA A 71 2.92 13.83 0.19
N MET A 72 1.62 13.59 0.10
CA MET A 72 0.58 14.32 0.80
C MET A 72 -0.64 13.42 0.92
N TRP A 73 -1.46 13.66 1.94
CA TRP A 73 -2.76 13.01 2.09
C TRP A 73 -3.82 14.05 2.45
N ASP A 74 -5.07 13.69 2.19
CA ASP A 74 -6.23 14.45 2.64
C ASP A 74 -7.25 13.51 3.27
N THR A 75 -8.08 14.05 4.16
CA THR A 75 -9.07 13.28 4.93
C THR A 75 -10.47 13.73 4.56
N ILE A 76 -11.16 12.91 3.75
CA ILE A 76 -12.59 13.11 3.47
C ILE A 76 -13.43 12.77 4.71
N ASN A 77 -13.13 11.64 5.37
CA ASN A 77 -13.72 11.23 6.64
C ASN A 77 -12.65 10.49 7.48
N GLY A 78 -12.55 10.84 8.76
CA GLY A 78 -11.48 10.35 9.65
C GLY A 78 -11.72 9.01 10.33
N CYS A 79 -12.73 8.22 9.93
CA CYS A 79 -13.01 6.91 10.52
C CYS A 79 -12.07 5.84 9.93
N GLY A 80 -10.78 5.92 10.24
CA GLY A 80 -9.74 5.03 9.73
C GLY A 80 -8.40 5.29 10.41
N GLU A 81 -7.34 4.68 9.88
CA GLU A 81 -5.98 4.84 10.41
C GLU A 81 -4.99 5.10 9.27
N LEU A 82 -4.06 6.02 9.48
CA LEU A 82 -2.96 6.35 8.59
C LEU A 82 -1.71 6.65 9.42
N THR A 83 -0.86 5.63 9.56
CA THR A 83 0.43 5.77 10.26
C THR A 83 1.36 6.72 9.50
N SER A 84 2.23 7.41 10.24
CA SER A 84 3.20 8.40 9.72
C SER A 84 2.58 9.64 9.05
N ALA A 85 1.28 9.89 9.25
CA ALA A 85 0.64 11.09 8.74
C ALA A 85 1.35 12.37 9.24
N LEU A 86 1.57 12.51 10.56
CA LEU A 86 2.22 13.70 11.12
C LEU A 86 3.60 13.99 10.50
N GLU A 87 4.40 12.95 10.28
CA GLU A 87 5.71 13.05 9.61
C GLU A 87 5.56 13.53 8.17
N MET A 88 4.63 12.93 7.41
CA MET A 88 4.33 13.36 6.04
C MET A 88 3.86 14.82 5.97
N ARG A 89 3.16 15.34 6.99
CA ARG A 89 2.72 16.74 7.01
C ARG A 89 3.86 17.69 7.32
N GLU A 90 4.77 17.27 8.19
CA GLU A 90 5.93 18.06 8.58
C GLU A 90 6.94 18.16 7.43
N PHE A 91 7.29 17.02 6.83
CA PHE A 91 8.37 16.95 5.84
C PHE A 91 7.90 16.90 4.39
N GLY A 92 6.62 16.63 4.13
CA GLY A 92 6.06 16.54 2.78
C GLY A 92 6.57 15.33 1.98
N VAL A 93 7.03 14.29 2.67
CA VAL A 93 7.63 13.09 2.06
C VAL A 93 7.18 11.81 2.77
N ILE A 94 7.43 10.66 2.13
CA ILE A 94 7.38 9.34 2.76
C ILE A 94 8.79 8.71 2.76
N GLU A 95 9.08 7.90 3.78
CA GLU A 95 10.39 7.24 3.93
C GLU A 95 10.33 5.71 3.74
N THR A 96 9.13 5.17 3.54
CA THR A 96 8.88 3.74 3.35
C THR A 96 7.92 3.51 2.18
N PRO A 97 7.87 2.29 1.62
CA PRO A 97 6.76 1.88 0.76
C PRO A 97 5.40 2.02 1.46
N ILE A 98 4.34 2.21 0.69
CA ILE A 98 2.99 2.39 1.24
C ILE A 98 2.34 1.02 1.47
N GLY A 99 2.04 0.69 2.72
CA GLY A 99 1.35 -0.53 3.11
C GLY A 99 -0.17 -0.34 3.28
N LEU A 100 -0.95 -1.24 2.70
CA LEU A 100 -2.41 -1.30 2.83
C LEU A 100 -2.81 -2.66 3.40
N THR A 101 -3.62 -2.66 4.47
CA THR A 101 -4.06 -3.87 5.17
C THR A 101 -5.40 -3.63 5.89
N ASN A 102 -5.86 -4.61 6.66
CA ASN A 102 -7.03 -4.48 7.51
C ASN A 102 -6.72 -3.67 8.79
N THR A 103 -7.76 -3.10 9.39
CA THR A 103 -7.69 -2.19 10.55
C THR A 103 -6.85 -2.73 11.70
N MET A 104 -6.97 -4.01 12.03
CA MET A 104 -6.30 -4.62 13.19
C MET A 104 -4.86 -5.05 12.91
N CYS A 105 -4.39 -4.94 11.67
CA CYS A 105 -3.02 -5.32 11.27
C CYS A 105 -2.16 -4.12 10.85
N VAL A 106 -2.64 -2.88 11.03
CA VAL A 106 -1.86 -1.67 10.70
C VAL A 106 -0.51 -1.68 11.42
N GLY A 107 -0.48 -1.98 12.73
CA GLY A 107 0.76 -2.08 13.50
C GLY A 107 1.72 -3.13 12.95
N ASN A 108 1.22 -4.32 12.58
CA ASN A 108 2.06 -5.38 12.01
C ASN A 108 2.68 -4.98 10.67
N VAL A 109 1.93 -4.29 9.81
CA VAL A 109 2.46 -3.83 8.51
C VAL A 109 3.44 -2.69 8.71
N ALA A 110 3.18 -1.75 9.62
CA ALA A 110 4.12 -0.70 9.96
C ALA A 110 5.46 -1.29 10.46
N MET A 111 5.41 -2.25 11.37
CA MET A 111 6.61 -2.95 11.85
C MET A 111 7.36 -3.65 10.72
N GLY A 112 6.67 -4.40 9.85
CA GLY A 112 7.33 -5.06 8.72
C GLY A 112 7.98 -4.09 7.73
N LEU A 113 7.38 -2.91 7.51
CA LEU A 113 7.99 -1.87 6.68
C LEU A 113 9.21 -1.21 7.35
N ILE A 114 9.15 -0.99 8.67
CA ILE A 114 10.29 -0.47 9.45
C ILE A 114 11.44 -1.48 9.43
N GLU A 115 11.16 -2.77 9.68
CA GLU A 115 12.16 -3.85 9.62
C GLU A 115 12.84 -3.91 8.25
N ALA A 116 12.06 -3.86 7.16
CA ALA A 116 12.61 -3.83 5.80
C ALA A 116 13.45 -2.57 5.53
N ALA A 117 13.05 -1.41 6.05
CA ALA A 117 13.79 -0.17 5.92
C ALA A 117 15.12 -0.22 6.67
N LEU A 118 15.15 -0.78 7.89
CA LEU A 118 16.35 -0.94 8.71
C LEU A 118 17.30 -1.98 8.13
N GLU A 119 16.79 -3.09 7.57
CA GLU A 119 17.60 -4.08 6.87
C GLU A 119 18.32 -3.45 5.66
N ALA A 120 17.62 -2.60 4.91
CA ALA A 120 18.19 -1.88 3.78
C ALA A 120 19.05 -0.66 4.17
N ASN A 121 18.92 -0.17 5.42
CA ASN A 121 19.60 1.02 5.93
C ASN A 121 20.04 0.81 7.39
N PRO A 122 21.11 0.05 7.65
CA PRO A 122 21.58 -0.20 9.02
C PRO A 122 22.01 1.07 9.77
N ASP A 123 22.38 2.13 9.05
CA ASP A 123 22.72 3.46 9.56
C ASP A 123 21.51 4.27 10.03
N ALA A 124 20.28 3.84 9.71
CA ALA A 124 19.06 4.45 10.23
C ALA A 124 18.69 3.98 11.64
N ALA A 125 19.30 2.88 12.12
CA ALA A 125 19.17 2.44 13.51
C ALA A 125 20.04 3.36 14.40
N ILE A 126 19.40 4.16 15.26
CA ILE A 126 20.07 4.98 16.29
C ILE A 126 20.40 4.11 17.50
#